data_AF-A0A1Q3K5G3-F1
#
_entry.id   AF-A0A1Q3K5G3-F1
#
_cell.length_a   1.000
_cell.length_b   1.000
_cell.length_c   1.000
_cell.angle_alpha   90.00
_cell.angle_beta   90.00
_cell.angle_gamma   90.00
#
_symmetry.space_group_name_H-M   'P 1'
#
loop_
_entity.id
_entity.type
_entity.pdbx_description
1 polymer ?
#
loop_
_entity_poly.entity_id
_entity_poly.type
_entity_poly.pdbx_seq_one_letter_code
_entity_poly.pdbx_strand_id
1 'polypeptide(L)'
;MIRLLLFCTIILLASNTADAQVPDFISVKKRSGVTVRNYYAGGWPITFKAKDGRIYEGPIKKIANDSLWVTFYNVNKMATIWNTYFYDTVEVYSIPFHYKEIDHIIIPNVRKKKGYLFTLGTMMQYGGFGYVVVNAVNSVYLKDSFTSKRNLTNVGIATATGLAGTLLKGRYGNPYRKTKRYKIVYVNMQ
;
A
#
# COMPACT_ATOMS: atom_id res chain seq x y z
N MET A 1 -38.32 -35.18 39.14
CA MET A 1 -38.07 -33.74 38.88
C MET A 1 -36.75 -33.25 39.49
N ILE A 2 -36.49 -33.47 40.79
CA ILE A 2 -35.23 -33.03 41.46
C ILE A 2 -33.95 -33.58 40.81
N ARG A 3 -33.94 -34.84 40.36
CA ARG A 3 -32.78 -35.44 39.66
C ARG A 3 -32.50 -34.80 38.30
N LEU A 4 -33.53 -34.32 37.61
CA LEU A 4 -33.39 -33.63 36.32
C LEU A 4 -32.83 -32.22 36.53
N LEU A 5 -33.29 -31.54 37.59
CA LEU A 5 -32.77 -30.23 38.00
C LEU A 5 -31.28 -30.30 38.36
N LEU A 6 -30.87 -31.29 39.14
CA LEU A 6 -29.46 -31.54 39.50
C LEU A 6 -28.57 -31.80 38.28
N PHE A 7 -29.08 -32.52 37.29
CA PHE A 7 -28.34 -32.79 36.05
C PHE A 7 -28.14 -31.52 35.22
N CYS A 8 -29.17 -30.68 35.11
CA CYS A 8 -29.07 -29.39 34.43
C CYS A 8 -28.12 -28.41 35.13
N THR A 9 -28.07 -28.37 36.47
CA THR A 9 -27.13 -27.50 37.20
C THR A 9 -25.68 -27.95 37.03
N ILE A 10 -25.41 -29.25 36.97
CA ILE A 10 -24.04 -29.76 36.72
C ILE A 10 -23.56 -29.41 35.31
N ILE A 11 -24.44 -29.49 34.29
CA ILE A 11 -24.11 -29.09 32.92
C ILE A 11 -23.83 -27.57 32.84
N LEU A 12 -24.59 -26.75 33.55
CA LEU A 12 -24.36 -25.30 33.60
C LEU A 12 -23.04 -24.94 34.30
N LEU A 13 -22.66 -25.66 35.36
CA LEU A 13 -21.37 -25.49 36.06
C LEU A 13 -20.17 -26.03 35.24
N ALA A 14 -20.41 -26.94 34.31
CA ALA A 14 -19.41 -27.45 33.36
C ALA A 14 -19.29 -26.58 32.09
N SER A 15 -19.99 -25.44 32.02
CA SER A 15 -19.88 -24.47 30.92
C SER A 15 -18.55 -23.73 30.99
N ASN A 16 -17.53 -24.41 30.48
CA ASN A 16 -16.20 -23.98 30.04
C ASN A 16 -15.82 -22.51 30.27
N THR A 17 -14.65 -22.34 30.89
CA THR A 17 -13.78 -21.16 30.74
C THR A 17 -13.47 -20.95 29.26
N ALA A 18 -14.29 -20.16 28.58
CA ALA A 18 -13.99 -19.67 27.25
C ALA A 18 -12.86 -18.64 27.38
N ASP A 19 -11.61 -19.08 27.27
CA ASP A 19 -10.48 -18.18 27.08
C ASP A 19 -10.65 -17.52 25.72
N ALA A 20 -11.20 -16.31 25.73
CA ALA A 20 -11.12 -15.40 24.61
C ALA A 20 -9.65 -15.00 24.44
N GLN A 21 -8.88 -15.81 23.71
CA GLN A 21 -7.49 -15.49 23.40
C GLN A 21 -7.47 -14.18 22.61
N VAL A 22 -6.84 -13.16 23.19
CA VAL A 22 -6.64 -11.89 22.49
C VAL A 22 -5.67 -12.15 21.36
N PRO A 23 -6.04 -11.89 20.09
CA PRO A 23 -5.19 -12.23 18.96
C PRO A 23 -3.96 -11.31 18.91
N ASP A 24 -2.82 -11.91 18.57
CA ASP A 24 -1.60 -11.17 18.26
C ASP A 24 -1.83 -10.17 17.12
N PHE A 25 -1.03 -9.10 17.12
CA PHE A 25 -1.14 -8.08 16.08
C PHE A 25 0.19 -7.45 15.71
N ILE A 26 0.22 -6.84 14.53
CA ILE A 26 1.37 -6.07 14.06
C ILE A 26 1.08 -4.59 14.21
N SER A 27 1.98 -3.89 14.89
CA SER A 27 1.92 -2.46 15.12
C SER A 27 2.98 -1.73 14.30
N VAL A 28 2.53 -0.76 13.50
CA VAL A 28 3.41 0.21 12.84
C VAL A 28 3.57 1.39 13.79
N LYS A 29 4.77 1.58 14.32
CA LYS A 29 5.10 2.66 15.26
C LYS A 29 6.05 3.66 14.61
N LYS A 30 5.95 4.93 14.97
CA LYS A 30 7.01 5.92 14.71
C LYS A 30 8.27 5.52 15.49
N ARG A 31 9.43 6.03 15.07
CA ARG A 31 10.67 5.92 15.87
C ARG A 31 10.49 6.44 17.29
N SER A 32 9.66 7.47 17.49
CA SER A 32 9.30 8.02 18.80
C SER A 32 8.43 7.10 19.68
N GLY A 33 8.04 5.91 19.19
CA GLY A 33 7.21 4.94 19.93
C GLY A 33 5.71 5.09 19.71
N VAL A 34 5.25 6.22 19.17
CA VAL A 34 3.82 6.48 18.90
C VAL A 34 3.28 5.52 17.83
N THR A 35 2.20 4.82 18.14
CA THR A 35 1.48 3.93 17.22
C THR A 35 0.83 4.73 16.09
N VAL A 36 1.08 4.31 14.85
CA VAL A 36 0.47 4.88 13.65
C VAL A 36 -0.72 4.04 13.21
N ARG A 37 -0.56 2.71 13.24
CA ARG A 37 -1.62 1.77 12.84
C ARG A 37 -1.34 0.38 13.40
N ASN A 38 -2.39 -0.30 13.84
CA ASN A 38 -2.35 -1.72 14.20
C ASN A 38 -3.05 -2.53 13.11
N TYR A 39 -2.55 -3.74 12.88
CA TYR A 39 -3.05 -4.71 11.92
C TYR A 39 -3.39 -6.01 12.64
N TYR A 40 -4.64 -6.43 12.51
CA TYR A 40 -5.19 -7.63 13.15
C TYR A 40 -5.56 -8.67 12.09
N ALA A 41 -5.61 -9.94 12.49
CA ALA A 41 -6.16 -11.01 11.66
C ALA A 41 -7.63 -10.73 11.30
N GLY A 42 -8.03 -11.04 10.07
CA GLY A 42 -9.37 -10.75 9.54
C GLY A 42 -9.67 -9.26 9.29
N GLY A 43 -8.71 -8.37 9.54
CA GLY A 43 -8.87 -6.93 9.37
C GLY A 43 -8.65 -6.44 7.93
N TRP A 44 -8.41 -5.13 7.82
CA TRP A 44 -8.11 -4.47 6.54
C TRP A 44 -6.88 -5.08 5.84
N PRO A 45 -6.88 -5.15 4.49
CA PRO A 45 -5.73 -5.61 3.73
C PRO A 45 -4.46 -4.85 4.10
N ILE A 46 -3.36 -5.60 4.21
CA ILE A 46 -2.03 -5.04 4.41
C ILE A 46 -1.34 -4.94 3.05
N THR A 47 -0.73 -3.78 2.80
CA THR A 47 0.18 -3.58 1.67
C THR A 47 1.58 -3.38 2.21
N PHE A 48 2.54 -4.17 1.77
CA PHE A 48 3.93 -4.04 2.23
C PHE A 48 4.91 -4.41 1.13
N LYS A 49 6.13 -3.88 1.26
CA LYS A 49 7.28 -4.30 0.47
C LYS A 49 8.11 -5.26 1.29
N ALA A 50 8.36 -6.46 0.79
CA ALA A 50 9.26 -7.39 1.43
C ALA A 50 10.72 -7.11 1.03
N LYS A 51 11.66 -7.72 1.74
CA LYS A 51 13.11 -7.58 1.49
C LYS A 51 13.54 -8.11 0.11
N ASP A 52 12.74 -9.00 -0.48
CA ASP A 52 12.90 -9.45 -1.88
C ASP A 52 12.63 -8.34 -2.92
N GLY A 53 12.12 -7.19 -2.48
CA GLY A 53 11.80 -6.04 -3.33
C GLY A 53 10.39 -6.07 -3.92
N ARG A 54 9.62 -7.14 -3.74
CA ARG A 54 8.25 -7.27 -4.25
C ARG A 54 7.26 -6.60 -3.30
N ILE A 55 6.14 -6.15 -3.88
CA ILE A 55 5.03 -5.55 -3.13
C ILE A 55 3.92 -6.59 -3.06
N TYR A 56 3.48 -6.86 -1.84
CA TYR A 56 2.38 -7.78 -1.55
C TYR A 56 1.21 -6.99 -1.00
N GLU A 57 0.00 -7.33 -1.45
CA GLU A 57 -1.26 -6.75 -0.99
C GLU A 57 -2.28 -7.87 -0.79
N GLY A 58 -2.86 -7.94 0.41
CA GLY A 58 -3.86 -8.97 0.72
C GLY A 58 -4.37 -8.89 2.15
N PRO A 59 -5.50 -9.56 2.47
CA PRO A 59 -6.00 -9.66 3.83
C PRO A 59 -5.08 -10.53 4.69
N ILE A 60 -5.01 -10.20 5.98
CA ILE A 60 -4.25 -10.96 6.96
C ILE A 60 -5.14 -12.08 7.49
N LYS A 61 -4.77 -13.33 7.22
CA LYS A 61 -5.50 -14.52 7.72
C LYS A 61 -5.21 -14.78 9.19
N LYS A 62 -3.94 -14.69 9.59
CA LYS A 62 -3.45 -15.00 10.94
C LYS A 62 -2.20 -14.19 11.25
N ILE A 63 -1.98 -13.89 12.52
CA ILE A 63 -0.72 -13.36 13.07
C ILE A 63 -0.40 -14.23 14.28
N ALA A 64 0.80 -14.81 14.31
CA ALA A 64 1.29 -15.67 15.40
C ALA A 64 2.78 -15.96 15.20
N ASN A 65 3.51 -16.23 16.27
CA ASN A 65 4.92 -16.66 16.23
C ASN A 65 5.79 -15.74 15.34
N ASP A 66 5.73 -14.42 15.59
CA ASP A 66 6.46 -13.40 14.82
C ASP A 66 6.13 -13.33 13.30
N SER A 67 5.11 -14.06 12.86
CA SER A 67 4.77 -14.21 11.45
C SER A 67 3.35 -13.76 11.17
N LEU A 68 3.12 -13.27 9.94
CA LEU A 68 1.80 -12.95 9.44
C LEU A 68 1.50 -13.77 8.19
N TRP A 69 0.29 -14.30 8.10
CA TRP A 69 -0.17 -15.05 6.94
C TRP A 69 -1.02 -14.13 6.07
N VAL A 70 -0.53 -13.85 4.86
CA VAL A 70 -1.25 -13.03 3.88
C VAL A 70 -1.95 -13.97 2.91
N THR A 71 -3.23 -13.76 2.68
CA THR A 71 -3.97 -14.49 1.64
C THR A 71 -3.85 -13.77 0.31
N PHE A 72 -3.58 -14.53 -0.74
CA PHE A 72 -3.58 -14.08 -2.12
C PHE A 72 -4.67 -14.81 -2.90
N TYR A 73 -5.22 -14.11 -3.89
CA TYR A 73 -6.26 -14.61 -4.77
C TYR A 73 -5.71 -14.61 -6.20
N ASN A 74 -5.68 -15.77 -6.83
CA ASN A 74 -5.42 -15.87 -8.25
C ASN A 74 -6.76 -15.84 -9.00
N VAL A 75 -7.00 -14.76 -9.74
CA VAL A 75 -8.27 -14.52 -10.42
C VAL A 75 -8.05 -14.67 -11.92
N ASN A 76 -8.73 -15.64 -12.53
CA ASN A 76 -8.67 -15.86 -13.97
C ASN A 76 -9.92 -15.31 -14.64
N LYS A 77 -9.70 -14.80 -15.86
CA LYS A 77 -10.75 -14.26 -16.71
C LYS A 77 -11.29 -15.39 -17.59
N MET A 78 -12.56 -15.73 -17.45
CA MET A 78 -13.22 -16.77 -18.25
C MET A 78 -14.26 -16.14 -19.16
N ALA A 79 -14.34 -16.64 -20.40
CA ALA A 79 -15.36 -16.23 -21.34
C ALA A 79 -16.68 -16.95 -21.02
N THR A 80 -17.78 -16.21 -21.04
CA THR A 80 -19.13 -16.78 -20.96
C THR A 80 -19.57 -17.26 -22.34
N ILE A 81 -20.67 -18.01 -22.40
CA ILE A 81 -21.33 -18.44 -23.64
C ILE A 81 -21.74 -17.27 -24.56
N TRP A 82 -21.84 -16.05 -24.03
CA TRP A 82 -22.19 -14.84 -24.79
C TRP A 82 -20.96 -14.03 -25.23
N ASN A 83 -19.76 -14.60 -25.14
CA ASN A 83 -18.49 -13.92 -25.41
C ASN A 83 -18.26 -12.67 -24.54
N THR A 84 -18.92 -12.60 -23.38
CA THR A 84 -18.61 -11.64 -22.32
C THR A 84 -17.64 -12.29 -21.33
N TYR A 85 -17.11 -11.53 -20.38
CA TYR A 85 -16.10 -12.05 -19.46
C TYR A 85 -16.58 -11.97 -18.01
N PHE A 86 -16.36 -13.04 -17.26
CA PHE A 86 -16.48 -13.04 -15.81
C PHE A 86 -15.14 -13.41 -15.17
N TYR A 87 -14.95 -12.99 -13.93
CA TYR A 87 -13.75 -13.26 -13.16
C TYR A 87 -14.07 -14.32 -12.12
N ASP A 88 -13.31 -15.42 -12.13
CA ASP A 88 -13.42 -16.48 -11.14
C ASP A 88 -12.11 -16.65 -10.37
N THR A 89 -12.22 -16.97 -9.09
CA THR A 89 -11.06 -17.19 -8.22
C THR A 89 -10.62 -18.63 -8.33
N VAL A 90 -9.50 -18.86 -9.01
CA VAL A 90 -9.00 -20.21 -9.29
C VAL A 90 -8.20 -20.78 -8.13
N GLU A 91 -7.48 -19.92 -7.40
CA GLU A 91 -6.65 -20.37 -6.29
C GLU A 91 -6.63 -19.34 -5.16
N VAL A 92 -6.73 -19.85 -3.94
CA VAL A 92 -6.57 -19.07 -2.70
C VAL A 92 -5.45 -19.71 -1.91
N TYR A 93 -4.33 -19.00 -1.77
CA TYR A 93 -3.18 -19.49 -1.01
C TYR A 93 -2.77 -18.46 0.04
N SER A 94 -2.19 -18.94 1.14
CA SER A 94 -1.70 -18.08 2.23
C SER A 94 -0.20 -18.26 2.40
N ILE A 95 0.55 -17.16 2.31
CA ILE A 95 2.01 -17.19 2.51
C ILE A 95 2.34 -16.61 3.88
N PRO A 96 3.15 -17.31 4.71
CA PRO A 96 3.72 -16.75 5.92
C PRO A 96 4.85 -15.78 5.59
N PHE A 97 4.85 -14.61 6.23
CA PHE A 97 5.96 -13.66 6.21
C PHE A 97 6.38 -13.38 7.65
N HIS A 98 7.65 -13.57 7.95
CA HIS A 98 8.19 -13.15 9.25
C HIS A 98 8.22 -11.61 9.29
N TYR A 99 7.86 -10.96 10.40
CA TYR A 99 7.75 -9.48 10.43
C TYR A 99 9.06 -8.76 10.05
N LYS A 100 10.20 -9.41 10.31
CA LYS A 100 11.54 -8.94 9.93
C LYS A 100 11.85 -9.07 8.42
N GLU A 101 11.11 -9.86 7.66
CA GLU A 101 11.24 -9.97 6.20
C GLU A 101 10.51 -8.83 5.47
N ILE A 102 9.62 -8.16 6.18
CA ILE A 102 8.97 -6.95 5.70
C ILE A 102 9.94 -5.79 5.79
N ASP A 103 10.24 -5.15 4.66
CA ASP A 103 11.07 -3.97 4.62
C ASP A 103 10.32 -2.74 5.15
N HIS A 104 9.10 -2.52 4.67
CA HIS A 104 8.19 -1.50 5.18
C HIS A 104 6.73 -1.75 4.76
N ILE A 105 5.80 -1.28 5.61
CA ILE A 105 4.36 -1.29 5.34
C ILE A 105 3.95 0.02 4.65
N ILE A 106 3.18 -0.09 3.57
CA ILE A 106 2.67 1.03 2.78
C ILE A 106 1.29 1.42 3.32
N ILE A 107 1.21 2.55 4.02
CA ILE A 107 -0.03 3.00 4.69
C ILE A 107 -1.02 3.58 3.65
N PRO A 108 -2.25 3.05 3.50
CA PRO A 108 -3.17 3.41 2.42
C PRO A 108 -3.56 4.90 2.35
N ASN A 109 -3.86 5.52 3.49
CA ASN A 109 -4.28 6.95 3.54
C ASN A 109 -3.12 7.88 3.17
N VAL A 110 -1.88 7.46 3.39
CA VAL A 110 -0.68 8.17 2.97
C VAL A 110 -0.40 7.92 1.48
N ARG A 111 -0.69 6.70 0.98
CA ARG A 111 -0.51 6.28 -0.43
C ARG A 111 -1.34 7.12 -1.40
N LYS A 112 -2.64 7.32 -1.15
CA LYS A 112 -3.52 8.00 -2.12
C LYS A 112 -3.12 9.45 -2.39
N LYS A 113 -3.05 10.29 -1.34
CA LYS A 113 -2.73 11.72 -1.49
C LYS A 113 -1.28 11.94 -1.94
N LYS A 114 -0.31 11.26 -1.30
CA LYS A 114 1.11 11.46 -1.65
C LYS A 114 1.46 10.86 -3.01
N GLY A 115 0.91 9.69 -3.33
CA GLY A 115 1.13 9.02 -4.61
C GLY A 115 0.60 9.84 -5.78
N TYR A 116 -0.61 10.37 -5.66
CA TYR A 116 -1.18 11.26 -6.69
C TYR A 116 -0.30 12.50 -6.90
N LEU A 117 0.03 13.24 -5.83
CA LEU A 117 0.80 14.48 -5.94
C LEU A 117 2.26 14.25 -6.37
N PHE A 118 2.87 13.13 -5.97
CA PHE A 118 4.18 12.73 -6.47
C PHE A 118 4.14 12.42 -7.98
N THR A 119 3.11 11.70 -8.43
CA THR A 119 2.93 11.35 -9.86
C THR A 119 2.65 12.59 -10.68
N LEU A 120 1.74 13.45 -10.23
CA LEU A 120 1.45 14.74 -10.86
C LEU A 120 2.72 15.60 -10.97
N GLY A 121 3.50 15.72 -9.90
CA GLY A 121 4.75 16.47 -9.92
C GLY A 121 5.77 15.87 -10.90
N THR A 122 5.83 14.55 -11.00
CA THR A 122 6.69 13.85 -11.96
C THR A 122 6.24 14.09 -13.40
N MET A 123 4.94 14.06 -13.69
CA MET A 123 4.38 14.36 -15.00
C MET A 123 4.63 15.82 -15.40
N MET A 124 4.44 16.77 -14.48
CA MET A 124 4.76 18.19 -14.71
C MET A 124 6.25 18.40 -14.97
N GLN A 125 7.12 17.71 -14.22
CA GLN A 125 8.57 17.76 -14.41
C GLN A 125 8.95 17.28 -15.82
N TYR A 126 8.47 16.10 -16.22
CA TYR A 126 8.78 15.53 -17.54
C TYR A 126 8.12 16.28 -18.68
N GLY A 127 6.86 16.70 -18.54
CA GLY A 127 6.17 17.49 -19.56
C GLY A 127 6.80 18.88 -19.74
N GLY A 128 7.09 19.56 -18.63
CA GLY A 128 7.69 20.89 -18.64
C GLY A 128 9.09 20.88 -19.25
N PHE A 129 10.02 20.13 -18.67
CA PHE A 129 11.40 20.07 -19.20
C PHE A 129 11.49 19.34 -20.54
N GLY A 130 10.66 18.32 -20.76
CA GLY A 130 10.59 17.63 -22.05
C GLY A 130 10.15 18.57 -23.18
N TYR A 131 9.18 19.45 -22.93
CA TYR A 131 8.79 20.47 -23.90
C TYR A 131 9.94 21.42 -24.23
N VAL A 132 10.71 21.87 -23.21
CA VAL A 132 11.87 22.75 -23.43
C VAL A 132 12.89 22.08 -24.34
N VAL A 133 13.21 20.81 -24.11
CA VAL A 133 14.15 20.04 -24.94
C VAL A 133 13.63 19.90 -26.37
N VAL A 134 12.38 19.49 -26.55
CA VAL A 134 11.78 19.34 -27.88
C VAL A 134 11.73 20.68 -28.62
N ASN A 135 11.37 21.77 -27.94
CA ASN A 135 11.31 23.10 -28.54
C ASN A 135 12.70 23.60 -28.96
N ALA A 136 13.73 23.34 -28.16
CA ALA A 136 15.11 23.68 -28.51
C ALA A 136 15.57 22.90 -29.75
N VAL A 137 15.33 21.59 -29.82
CA VAL A 137 15.66 20.76 -30.98
C VAL A 137 14.93 21.24 -32.23
N ASN A 138 13.62 21.51 -32.12
CA ASN A 138 12.82 22.00 -33.23
C ASN A 138 13.27 23.38 -33.72
N SER A 139 13.69 24.26 -32.81
CA SER A 139 14.19 25.59 -33.18
C SER A 139 15.48 25.50 -33.99
N VAL A 140 16.38 24.59 -33.62
CA VAL A 140 17.61 24.32 -34.40
C VAL A 140 17.27 23.68 -35.75
N TYR A 141 16.41 22.66 -35.77
CA TYR A 141 16.08 21.90 -36.98
C TYR A 141 15.28 22.73 -38.00
N LEU A 142 14.26 23.46 -37.54
CA LEU A 142 13.39 24.27 -38.40
C LEU A 142 13.96 25.68 -38.66
N LYS A 143 15.15 26.00 -38.12
CA LYS A 143 15.75 27.34 -38.13
C LYS A 143 14.81 28.42 -37.59
N ASP A 144 13.90 28.03 -36.70
CA ASP A 144 12.97 28.95 -36.05
C ASP A 144 13.65 29.62 -34.85
N SER A 145 13.26 30.85 -34.54
CA SER A 145 13.89 31.60 -33.46
C SER A 145 13.41 31.10 -32.10
N PHE A 146 14.31 30.43 -31.38
CA PHE A 146 14.11 30.02 -29.98
C PHE A 146 13.85 31.23 -29.06
N THR A 147 14.40 32.40 -29.42
CA THR A 147 14.29 33.65 -28.66
C THR A 147 13.10 34.52 -29.09
N SER A 148 12.29 34.07 -30.04
CA SER A 148 11.05 34.78 -30.37
C SER A 148 10.17 34.91 -29.13
N LYS A 149 9.49 36.05 -28.98
CA LYS A 149 8.67 36.35 -27.79
C LYS A 149 7.71 35.20 -27.45
N ARG A 150 7.09 34.60 -28.48
CA ARG A 150 6.17 33.46 -28.33
C ARG A 150 6.89 32.19 -27.84
N ASN A 151 8.00 31.80 -28.46
CA ASN A 151 8.76 30.61 -28.03
C ASN A 151 9.34 30.80 -26.64
N LEU A 152 9.88 31.99 -26.34
CA LEU A 152 10.40 32.32 -25.03
C LEU A 152 9.31 32.28 -23.95
N THR A 153 8.09 32.79 -24.23
CA THR A 153 6.94 32.66 -23.32
C THR A 153 6.58 31.19 -23.09
N ASN A 154 6.49 30.37 -24.14
CA ASN A 154 6.14 28.95 -24.02
C ASN A 154 7.20 28.16 -23.25
N VAL A 155 8.48 28.38 -23.55
CA VAL A 155 9.63 27.79 -22.84
C VAL A 155 9.63 28.26 -21.38
N GLY A 156 9.33 29.53 -21.11
CA GLY A 156 9.20 30.06 -19.76
C GLY A 156 8.10 29.35 -18.95
N ILE A 157 6.90 29.20 -19.51
CA ILE A 157 5.79 28.47 -18.89
C ILE A 157 6.15 27.00 -18.66
N ALA A 158 6.75 26.35 -19.65
CA ALA A 158 7.16 24.95 -19.57
C ALA A 158 8.24 24.74 -18.50
N THR A 159 9.23 25.63 -18.43
CA THR A 159 10.28 25.62 -17.40
C THR A 159 9.68 25.82 -16.01
N ALA A 160 8.78 26.80 -15.85
CA ALA A 160 8.09 27.04 -14.58
C ALA A 160 7.28 25.83 -14.13
N THR A 161 6.60 25.15 -15.07
CA THR A 161 5.85 23.91 -14.83
C THR A 161 6.78 22.78 -14.41
N GLY A 162 7.94 22.64 -15.06
CA GLY A 162 8.96 21.64 -14.73
C GLY A 162 9.52 21.84 -13.32
N LEU A 163 9.80 23.09 -12.94
CA LEU A 163 10.26 23.48 -11.62
C LEU A 163 9.18 23.25 -10.55
N ALA A 164 7.95 23.67 -10.81
CA ALA A 164 6.81 23.42 -9.91
C ALA A 164 6.59 21.91 -9.69
N GLY A 165 6.71 21.10 -10.76
CA GLY A 165 6.66 19.65 -10.68
C GLY A 165 7.77 19.05 -9.81
N THR A 166 9.00 19.56 -9.95
CA THR A 166 10.16 19.15 -9.15
C THR A 166 9.96 19.43 -7.66
N LEU A 167 9.45 20.62 -7.32
CA LEU A 167 9.12 21.00 -5.95
C LEU A 167 7.99 20.11 -5.37
N LEU A 168 6.93 19.89 -6.15
CA LEU A 168 5.80 19.06 -5.73
C LEU A 168 6.23 17.61 -5.46
N LYS A 169 6.98 17.03 -6.39
CA LYS A 169 7.55 15.67 -6.27
C LYS A 169 8.44 15.54 -5.04
N GLY A 170 9.32 16.52 -4.79
CA GLY A 170 10.21 16.55 -3.63
C GLY A 170 9.45 16.63 -2.31
N ARG A 171 8.41 17.47 -2.22
CA ARG A 171 7.63 17.68 -0.99
C ARG A 171 6.83 16.45 -0.58
N TYR A 172 6.19 15.77 -1.52
CA TYR A 172 5.31 14.64 -1.21
C TYR A 172 6.07 13.31 -1.13
N GLY A 173 7.17 13.16 -1.89
CA GLY A 173 8.02 11.97 -1.88
C GLY A 173 7.33 10.71 -2.39
N ASN A 174 8.11 9.71 -2.78
CA ASN A 174 7.57 8.45 -3.28
C ASN A 174 6.98 7.64 -2.10
N PRO A 175 5.66 7.34 -2.08
CA PRO A 175 5.04 6.57 -1.00
C PRO A 175 5.49 5.09 -0.95
N TYR A 176 6.08 4.57 -2.02
CA TYR A 176 6.60 3.19 -2.13
C TYR A 176 8.08 3.08 -1.69
N ARG A 177 8.70 4.20 -1.29
CA ARG A 177 10.07 4.19 -0.79
C ARG A 177 10.06 4.00 0.73
N LYS A 178 10.95 3.13 1.21
CA LYS A 178 11.19 2.92 2.63
C LYS A 178 11.46 4.26 3.32
N THR A 179 10.66 4.55 4.34
CA THR A 179 10.93 5.66 5.25
C THR A 179 11.54 5.14 6.54
N LYS A 180 12.65 5.72 6.96
CA LYS A 180 13.28 5.40 8.25
C LYS A 180 12.41 5.77 9.45
N ARG A 181 11.31 6.52 9.24
CA ARG A 181 10.45 7.09 10.30
C ARG A 181 9.59 6.06 11.03
N TYR A 182 9.34 4.90 10.42
CA TYR A 182 8.47 3.87 10.97
C TYR A 182 9.23 2.57 11.25
N LYS A 183 8.78 1.86 12.28
CA LYS A 183 9.22 0.51 12.64
C LYS A 183 8.01 -0.41 12.75
N ILE A 184 8.21 -1.66 12.38
CA ILE A 184 7.22 -2.73 12.50
C ILE A 184 7.51 -3.46 13.80
N VAL A 185 6.49 -3.66 14.62
CA VAL A 185 6.60 -4.32 15.93
C VAL A 185 5.52 -5.39 15.98
N TYR A 186 5.93 -6.64 16.22
CA TYR A 186 5.01 -7.69 16.61
C TYR A 186 4.62 -7.54 18.08
N VAL A 187 3.34 -7.72 18.38
CA VAL A 187 2.80 -7.66 19.74
C VAL A 187 2.15 -9.00 20.04
N ASN A 188 2.76 -9.72 20.98
CA ASN A 188 2.23 -10.96 21.54
C ASN A 188 1.19 -10.61 22.62
N MET A 189 0.02 -11.24 22.54
CA MET A 189 -1.11 -11.02 23.44
C MET A 189 -1.49 -12.28 24.25
N GLN A 190 -0.72 -13.35 24.13
CA GLN A 190 -0.86 -14.62 24.85
C GLN A 190 0.03 -14.70 26.08
#